data_AF-A0A563D0B0-F1
#
_entry.id   AF-A0A563D0B0-F1
#
_cell.length_a   1.000
_cell.length_b   1.000
_cell.length_c   1.000
_cell.angle_alpha   90.00
_cell.angle_beta   90.00
_cell.angle_gamma   90.00
#
_symmetry.space_group_name_H-M   'P 1'
#
loop_
_entity.id
_entity.type
_entity.pdbx_description
1 polymer ?
#
loop_
_entity_poly.entity_id
_entity_poly.type
_entity_poly.pdbx_seq_one_letter_code
_entity_poly.pdbx_strand_id
1 'polypeptide(L)'
;VMKLMPNDSAQKQANQKLSSASQSVGGPLSIFGILFPAAERAGMRYVMMMTALISLTLAVMNILPIPALDGGRWFVTAAFRLLKKPLTKEREEKIHGTGFLVLLLLVVLVTVSDMAKLL
;
A
#
# COMPACT_ATOMS: atom_id res chain seq x y z
N VAL A 1 -26.77 -28.85 23.75
CA VAL A 1 -25.59 -28.01 24.04
C VAL A 1 -24.45 -28.49 23.15
N MET A 2 -24.41 -27.99 21.91
CA MET A 2 -23.41 -28.40 20.92
C MET A 2 -22.14 -27.61 21.20
N LYS A 3 -21.12 -28.31 21.68
CA LYS A 3 -19.84 -27.76 22.12
C LYS A 3 -19.11 -27.24 20.89
N LEU A 4 -18.93 -25.93 20.80
CA LEU A 4 -18.05 -25.26 19.84
C LEU A 4 -16.60 -25.66 20.16
N MET A 5 -16.18 -26.83 19.71
CA MET A 5 -14.78 -27.23 19.72
C MET A 5 -14.08 -26.58 18.52
N PRO A 6 -12.91 -25.93 18.69
CA PRO A 6 -12.12 -25.43 17.57
C PRO A 6 -11.67 -26.60 16.70
N ASN A 7 -12.17 -26.69 15.47
CA ASN A 7 -11.75 -27.73 14.53
C ASN A 7 -10.40 -27.33 13.91
N ASP A 8 -9.38 -28.18 14.03
CA ASP A 8 -8.02 -27.92 13.52
C ASP A 8 -7.99 -27.61 12.01
N SER A 9 -8.98 -28.08 11.26
CA SER A 9 -9.16 -27.74 9.84
C SER A 9 -9.56 -26.28 9.60
N ALA A 10 -10.35 -25.69 10.50
CA ALA A 10 -10.73 -24.29 10.46
C ALA A 10 -9.53 -23.38 10.84
N GLN A 11 -8.69 -23.82 11.78
CA GLN A 11 -7.45 -23.11 12.12
C GLN A 11 -6.42 -23.20 10.97
N LYS A 12 -6.29 -24.36 10.32
CA LYS A 12 -5.40 -24.51 9.16
C LYS A 12 -5.86 -23.66 7.98
N GLN A 13 -7.16 -23.61 7.68
CA GLN A 13 -7.68 -22.72 6.64
C GLN A 13 -7.53 -21.24 7.00
N ALA A 14 -7.73 -20.87 8.27
CA ALA A 14 -7.48 -19.49 8.73
C ALA A 14 -6.00 -19.12 8.54
N ASN A 15 -5.08 -19.97 8.99
CA ASN A 15 -3.64 -19.75 8.83
C ASN A 15 -3.24 -19.71 7.35
N GLN A 16 -3.81 -20.54 6.50
CA GLN A 16 -3.55 -20.51 5.05
C GLN A 16 -4.03 -19.20 4.42
N LYS A 17 -5.22 -18.71 4.79
CA LYS A 17 -5.75 -17.42 4.30
C LYS A 17 -4.95 -16.23 4.82
N LEU A 18 -4.51 -16.27 6.08
CA LEU A 18 -3.60 -15.27 6.67
C LEU A 18 -2.24 -15.26 5.95
N SER A 19 -1.64 -16.42 5.69
CA SER A 19 -0.38 -16.52 4.93
C SER A 19 -0.53 -16.02 3.50
N SER A 20 -1.64 -16.36 2.83
CA SER A 20 -1.92 -15.91 1.45
C SER A 20 -2.08 -14.40 1.38
N ALA A 21 -2.86 -13.81 2.29
CA ALA A 21 -3.08 -12.37 2.35
C ALA A 21 -1.77 -11.61 2.61
N SER A 22 -0.95 -12.11 3.55
CA SER A 22 0.37 -11.54 3.84
C SER A 22 1.33 -11.65 2.65
N GLN A 23 1.27 -12.74 1.86
CA GLN A 23 2.10 -12.92 0.66
C GLN A 23 1.64 -12.07 -0.54
N SER A 24 0.33 -11.82 -0.67
CA SER A 24 -0.22 -11.01 -1.76
C SER A 24 0.09 -9.51 -1.66
N VAL A 25 0.51 -9.03 -0.49
CA VAL A 25 1.06 -7.68 -0.33
C VAL A 25 2.57 -7.77 -0.54
N GLY A 26 3.00 -7.46 -1.77
CA GLY A 26 4.42 -7.27 -2.09
C GLY A 26 4.85 -5.86 -1.69
N GLY A 27 5.79 -5.76 -0.76
CA GLY A 27 6.38 -4.48 -0.37
C GLY A 27 7.42 -3.98 -1.38
N PRO A 28 8.03 -2.83 -1.08
CA PRO A 28 9.02 -2.19 -1.95
C PRO A 28 10.19 -3.12 -2.32
N LEU A 29 10.67 -3.91 -1.35
CA LEU A 29 11.78 -4.85 -1.54
C LEU A 29 11.43 -5.97 -2.54
N SER A 30 10.23 -6.53 -2.44
CA SER A 30 9.75 -7.56 -3.36
C SER A 30 9.68 -7.04 -4.81
N ILE A 31 9.28 -5.78 -4.99
CA ILE A 31 9.25 -5.12 -6.29
C ILE A 31 10.67 -5.02 -6.87
N PHE A 32 11.64 -4.54 -6.08
CA PHE A 32 13.04 -4.50 -6.51
C PHE A 32 13.57 -5.89 -6.90
N GLY A 33 13.27 -6.93 -6.11
CA GLY A 33 13.70 -8.30 -6.38
C GLY A 33 13.21 -8.87 -7.71
N ILE A 34 12.07 -8.39 -8.22
CA ILE A 34 11.54 -8.77 -9.54
C ILE A 34 12.16 -7.92 -10.64
N LEU A 35 12.34 -6.61 -10.39
CA LEU A 35 12.81 -5.66 -11.40
C LEU A 35 14.29 -5.80 -11.73
N PHE A 36 15.17 -5.98 -10.74
CA PHE A 36 16.63 -6.04 -10.97
C PHE A 36 17.04 -7.21 -11.89
N PRO A 37 16.63 -8.46 -11.64
CA PRO A 37 16.98 -9.57 -12.52
C PRO A 37 16.36 -9.44 -13.91
N ALA A 38 15.18 -8.82 -14.00
CA ALA A 38 14.51 -8.59 -15.27
C ALA A 38 15.19 -7.48 -16.08
N ALA A 39 15.73 -6.44 -15.43
CA ALA A 39 16.48 -5.38 -16.07
C ALA A 39 17.81 -5.89 -16.67
N GLU A 40 18.53 -6.76 -15.95
CA GLU A 40 19.79 -7.34 -16.44
C GLU A 40 19.60 -8.26 -17.64
N ARG A 41 18.52 -9.04 -17.68
CA ARG A 41 18.33 -10.10 -18.69
C ARG A 41 17.51 -9.67 -19.90
N ALA A 42 16.57 -8.73 -19.76
CA ALA A 42 15.59 -8.40 -20.80
C ALA A 42 15.91 -7.12 -21.60
N GLY A 43 16.97 -6.39 -21.25
CA GLY A 43 17.45 -5.21 -21.98
C GLY A 43 16.60 -3.94 -21.81
N MET A 44 17.07 -2.82 -22.37
CA MET A 44 16.52 -1.47 -22.16
C MET A 44 15.02 -1.35 -22.50
N ARG A 45 14.53 -2.08 -23.51
CA ARG A 45 13.12 -2.06 -23.93
C ARG A 45 12.18 -2.57 -22.83
N TYR A 46 12.59 -3.62 -22.12
CA TYR A 46 11.77 -4.19 -21.04
C TYR A 46 11.75 -3.26 -19.82
N VAL A 47 12.90 -2.67 -19.48
CA VAL A 47 13.00 -1.68 -18.40
C VAL A 47 12.06 -0.51 -18.65
N MET A 48 12.07 0.08 -19.86
CA MET A 48 11.15 1.16 -20.22
C MET A 48 9.68 0.76 -20.08
N MET A 49 9.31 -0.46 -20.48
CA MET A 49 7.94 -0.97 -20.33
C MET A 49 7.55 -1.14 -18.87
N MET A 50 8.44 -1.66 -18.02
CA MET A 50 8.18 -1.79 -16.58
C MET A 50 8.10 -0.43 -15.89
N THR A 51 8.99 0.49 -16.21
CA THR A 51 8.92 1.87 -15.71
C THR A 51 7.59 2.50 -16.10
N ALA A 52 7.15 2.36 -17.34
CA ALA A 52 5.84 2.88 -17.78
C ALA A 52 4.69 2.27 -16.97
N LEU A 53 4.71 0.96 -16.70
CA LEU A 53 3.69 0.28 -15.91
C LEU A 53 3.67 0.72 -14.44
N ILE A 54 4.86 0.87 -13.83
CA ILE A 54 5.00 1.37 -12.45
C ILE A 54 4.51 2.82 -12.38
N SER A 55 4.94 3.68 -13.30
CA SER A 55 4.49 5.08 -13.37
C SER A 55 2.98 5.19 -13.53
N LEU A 56 2.36 4.35 -14.37
CA LEU A 56 0.91 4.31 -14.52
C LEU A 56 0.23 3.88 -13.21
N THR A 57 0.78 2.86 -12.54
CA THR A 57 0.25 2.38 -11.25
C THR A 57 0.37 3.46 -10.18
N LEU A 58 1.49 4.18 -10.12
CA LEU A 58 1.70 5.30 -9.22
C LEU A 58 0.74 6.47 -9.53
N ALA A 59 0.51 6.77 -10.81
CA ALA A 59 -0.45 7.80 -11.20
C ALA A 59 -1.87 7.46 -10.72
N VAL A 60 -2.31 6.20 -10.88
CA VAL A 60 -3.61 5.73 -10.38
C VAL A 60 -3.65 5.77 -8.84
N MET A 61 -2.62 5.29 -8.16
CA MET A 61 -2.53 5.32 -6.70
C MET A 61 -2.56 6.75 -6.14
N ASN A 62 -1.88 7.71 -6.79
CA ASN A 62 -1.86 9.10 -6.36
C ASN A 62 -3.20 9.80 -6.52
N ILE A 63 -4.12 9.30 -7.34
CA ILE A 63 -5.49 9.85 -7.49
C ILE A 63 -6.41 9.40 -6.36
N LEU A 64 -6.08 8.30 -5.67
CA LEU A 64 -6.90 7.79 -4.58
C LEU A 64 -7.02 8.81 -3.43
N PRO A 65 -8.14 8.81 -2.69
CA PRO A 65 -8.38 9.74 -1.59
C PRO A 65 -7.63 9.33 -0.31
N ILE A 66 -6.34 9.05 -0.42
CA ILE A 66 -5.47 8.66 0.70
C ILE A 66 -4.79 9.92 1.25
N PRO A 67 -5.03 10.29 2.52
CA PRO A 67 -4.36 11.42 3.15
C PRO A 67 -2.83 11.28 3.04
N ALA A 68 -2.18 12.34 2.56
CA ALA A 68 -0.73 12.48 2.27
C ALA A 68 -0.30 12.19 0.82
N LEU A 69 -1.17 11.63 -0.02
CA LEU A 69 -0.98 11.60 -1.48
C LEU A 69 -1.64 12.83 -2.14
N ASP A 70 -1.21 13.14 -3.37
CA ASP A 70 -1.67 14.32 -4.13
C ASP A 70 -3.20 14.35 -4.30
N GLY A 71 -3.81 13.23 -4.66
CA GLY A 71 -5.26 13.07 -4.82
C GLY A 71 -6.02 13.14 -3.50
N GLY A 72 -5.41 12.71 -2.40
CA GLY A 72 -5.97 12.87 -1.06
C GLY A 72 -6.13 14.34 -0.67
N ARG A 73 -5.16 15.18 -1.02
CA ARG A 73 -5.23 16.63 -0.76
C ARG A 73 -6.33 17.31 -1.55
N TRP A 74 -6.44 16.96 -2.83
CA TRP A 74 -7.51 17.45 -3.67
C TRP A 74 -8.89 16.98 -3.16
N PHE A 75 -8.99 15.71 -2.77
CA PHE A 75 -10.23 15.12 -2.24
C PHE A 75 -10.67 15.78 -0.93
N VAL A 76 -9.76 15.96 0.04
CA VAL A 76 -10.07 16.65 1.31
C VAL A 76 -10.54 18.08 1.05
N THR A 77 -9.84 18.80 0.17
CA THR A 77 -10.21 20.17 -0.19
C THR A 77 -11.57 20.24 -0.87
N ALA A 78 -11.84 19.37 -1.84
CA ALA A 78 -13.12 19.26 -2.52
C ALA A 78 -14.26 18.90 -1.56
N ALA A 79 -14.04 17.94 -0.65
CA ALA A 79 -15.00 17.53 0.36
C ALA A 79 -15.36 18.68 1.30
N PHE A 80 -14.38 19.43 1.81
CA PHE A 80 -14.65 20.58 2.69
C PHE A 80 -15.38 21.72 1.97
N ARG A 81 -15.04 21.95 0.70
CA ARG A 81 -15.75 22.91 -0.16
C ARG A 81 -17.21 22.51 -0.39
N LEU A 82 -17.48 21.22 -0.64
CA LEU A 82 -18.84 20.68 -0.78
C LEU A 82 -19.63 20.77 0.54
N LEU A 83 -18.97 20.49 1.66
CA LEU A 83 -19.56 20.59 3.01
C LEU A 83 -19.74 22.03 3.50
N LYS A 84 -19.35 23.04 2.71
CA LYS A 84 -19.37 24.47 3.08
C LYS A 84 -18.67 24.76 4.42
N LYS A 85 -17.67 23.95 4.79
CA LYS A 85 -16.88 24.15 6.02
C LYS A 85 -15.55 24.81 5.68
N PRO A 86 -15.03 25.73 6.51
CA PRO A 86 -13.72 26.30 6.30
C PRO A 86 -12.65 25.22 6.54
N LEU A 87 -11.84 24.96 5.53
CA LEU A 87 -10.59 24.23 5.67
C LEU A 87 -9.52 25.24 6.11
N THR A 88 -9.19 25.25 7.40
CA THR A 88 -8.08 26.06 7.91
C THR A 88 -6.75 25.37 7.59
N LYS A 89 -5.69 26.16 7.35
CA LYS A 89 -4.35 25.63 7.07
C LYS A 89 -3.87 24.64 8.13
N GLU A 90 -4.08 24.94 9.41
CA GLU A 90 -3.75 24.03 10.51
C GLU A 90 -4.48 22.68 10.45
N ARG A 91 -5.73 22.64 9.96
CA ARG A 91 -6.49 21.39 9.83
C ARG A 91 -6.00 20.59 8.62
N GLU A 92 -5.73 21.25 7.50
CA GLU A 92 -5.14 20.62 6.32
C GLU A 92 -3.78 20.00 6.67
N GLU A 93 -2.90 20.77 7.32
CA GLU A 93 -1.59 20.31 7.78
C GLU A 93 -1.68 19.15 8.77
N LYS A 94 -2.62 19.18 9.72
CA LYS A 94 -2.84 18.05 10.64
C LYS A 94 -3.32 16.79 9.90
N ILE A 95 -4.30 16.91 9.01
CA ILE A 95 -4.85 15.76 8.26
C ILE A 95 -3.76 15.13 7.39
N HIS A 96 -3.04 15.94 6.61
CA HIS A 96 -1.97 15.45 5.74
C HIS A 96 -0.75 15.00 6.52
N GLY A 97 -0.35 15.72 7.56
CA GLY A 97 0.78 15.36 8.41
C GLY A 97 0.55 14.04 9.15
N THR A 98 -0.63 13.84 9.73
CA THR A 98 -0.99 12.55 10.36
C THR A 98 -1.07 11.44 9.30
N GLY A 99 -1.69 11.70 8.15
CA GLY A 99 -1.72 10.74 7.04
C GLY A 99 -0.33 10.32 6.58
N PHE A 100 0.60 11.26 6.49
CA PHE A 100 1.97 11.02 6.04
C PHE A 100 2.75 10.21 7.07
N LEU A 101 2.58 10.52 8.36
CA LEU A 101 3.18 9.75 9.44
C LEU A 101 2.69 8.29 9.46
N VAL A 102 1.38 8.08 9.29
CA VAL A 102 0.79 6.73 9.20
C VAL A 102 1.32 5.99 7.97
N LEU A 103 1.42 6.66 6.82
CA LEU A 103 1.97 6.09 5.60
C LEU A 103 3.43 5.67 5.80
N LEU A 104 4.27 6.51 6.40
CA LEU A 104 5.66 6.19 6.69
C LEU A 104 5.78 4.96 7.60
N LEU A 105 4.98 4.90 8.67
CA LEU A 105 4.93 3.73 9.56
C LEU A 105 4.52 2.47 8.80
N LEU A 106 3.53 2.57 7.92
CA LEU A 106 3.09 1.46 7.08
C LEU A 106 4.20 0.98 6.14
N VAL A 107 4.92 1.90 5.49
CA VAL A 107 6.06 1.57 4.61
C VAL A 107 7.13 0.81 5.39
N VAL A 108 7.48 1.26 6.59
CA VAL A 108 8.46 0.57 7.45
C VAL A 108 7.96 -0.82 7.83
N LEU A 109 6.70 -0.94 8.28
CA LEU A 109 6.10 -2.22 8.68
C LEU A 109 6.10 -3.23 7.52
N VAL A 110 5.66 -2.80 6.34
CA VAL A 110 5.62 -3.64 5.13
C VAL A 110 7.04 -4.03 4.70
N THR A 111 8.00 -3.11 4.78
CA THR A 111 9.42 -3.40 4.44
C THR A 111 10.03 -4.42 5.39
N VAL A 112 9.77 -4.32 6.70
CA VAL A 112 10.21 -5.31 7.69
C VAL A 112 9.53 -6.66 7.46
N SER A 113 8.23 -6.67 7.14
CA SER A 113 7.51 -7.90 6.79
C SER A 113 8.08 -8.56 5.54
N ASP A 114 8.46 -7.77 4.53
CA ASP A 114 9.11 -8.27 3.33
C ASP A 114 10.48 -8.86 3.62
N MET A 115 11.31 -8.21 4.44
CA MET A 115 12.59 -8.79 4.87
C MET A 115 12.40 -10.12 5.60
N ALA A 116 11.38 -10.23 6.45
CA ALA A 116 11.08 -11.47 7.17
C ALA A 116 10.58 -12.61 6.26
N LYS A 117 10.04 -12.30 5.07
CA LYS A 117 9.67 -13.31 4.06
C LYS A 117 10.86 -13.78 3.23
N LEU A 118 11.90 -12.94 3.11
CA LEU A 118 13.10 -13.20 2.32
C LEU A 118 14.20 -13.93 3.10
N LEU A 119 14.15 -13.87 4.44
CA LEU A 119 14.98 -14.65 5.37
C LEU A 119 14.33 -16.01 5.67
#